data_AF-A0A352XU69-F1
#
_entry.id   AF-A0A352XU69-F1
#
_cell.length_a   1.000
_cell.length_b   1.000
_cell.length_c   1.000
_cell.angle_alpha   90.00
_cell.angle_beta   90.00
_cell.angle_gamma   90.00
#
_symmetry.space_group_name_H-M   'P 1'
#
loop_
_entity.id
_entity.type
_entity.pdbx_description
1 polymer ?
#
loop_
_entity_poly.entity_id
_entity_poly.type
_entity_poly.pdbx_seq_one_letter_code
_entity_poly.pdbx_strand_id
1 'polypeptide(L)' 'LAVGFGLSTPEHIAEITSYAEGAVVGSALVTIIDQHEESQQVEVVKNYIESLRKR' A
#
# COMPACT_ATOMS: atom_id res chain seq x y z
N LEU A 1 8.20 16.28 -0.14
CA LEU A 1 6.89 16.08 0.53
C LEU A 1 6.50 14.62 0.44
N ALA A 2 6.04 14.02 1.55
CA ALA A 2 5.50 12.66 1.55
C ALA A 2 4.05 12.68 2.09
N VAL A 3 3.15 11.93 1.46
CA VAL A 3 1.72 11.85 1.81
C VAL A 3 1.43 10.48 2.41
N GLY A 4 0.64 10.40 3.50
CA GLY A 4 0.44 9.15 4.23
C GLY A 4 -0.97 8.89 4.78
N PHE A 5 -1.94 9.73 4.46
CA PHE A 5 -3.31 9.58 4.94
C PHE A 5 -4.21 9.06 3.82
N GLY A 6 -4.95 7.97 4.07
CA GLY A 6 -5.94 7.44 3.14
C GLY A 6 -5.38 6.73 1.89
N LEU A 7 -4.07 6.44 1.85
CA LEU A 7 -3.46 5.75 0.71
C LEU A 7 -3.62 4.23 0.88
N SER A 8 -4.21 3.57 -0.12
CA SER A 8 -4.47 2.13 -0.07
C SER A 8 -4.54 1.44 -1.42
N THR A 9 -4.72 2.18 -2.52
CA THR A 9 -4.85 1.63 -3.88
C THR A 9 -3.78 2.19 -4.82
N PRO A 10 -3.48 1.51 -5.93
CA PRO A 10 -2.54 2.02 -6.94
C PRO A 10 -2.95 3.38 -7.51
N GLU A 11 -4.25 3.64 -7.64
CA GLU A 11 -4.79 4.91 -8.14
C GLU A 11 -4.45 6.07 -7.19
N HIS A 12 -4.57 5.86 -5.87
CA HIS A 12 -4.15 6.86 -4.89
C HIS A 12 -2.67 7.18 -5.06
N ILE A 13 -1.82 6.15 -5.24
CA ILE A 13 -0.37 6.33 -5.45
C ILE A 13 -0.09 7.07 -6.76
N ALA A 14 -0.77 6.71 -7.85
CA ALA A 14 -0.60 7.37 -9.14
C ALA A 14 -0.96 8.87 -9.06
N GLU A 15 -2.07 9.22 -8.40
CA GLU A 15 -2.52 10.60 -8.25
C GLU A 15 -1.49 11.46 -7.49
N ILE A 16 -1.01 10.98 -6.34
CA ILE A 16 -0.07 11.73 -5.49
C ILE A 16 1.37 11.76 -6.01
N THR A 17 1.81 10.82 -6.85
CA THR A 17 3.17 10.84 -7.43
C THR A 17 3.46 12.08 -8.28
N SER A 18 2.42 12.79 -8.73
CA SER A 18 2.57 14.06 -9.45
C SER A 18 2.81 15.27 -8.53
N TYR A 19 2.53 15.14 -7.23
CA TYR A 19 2.56 16.24 -6.25
C TYR A 19 3.54 16.00 -5.09
N ALA A 20 4.04 14.78 -4.91
CA ALA A 20 4.86 14.40 -3.76
C ALA A 20 6.02 13.47 -4.16
N GLU A 21 7.17 13.66 -3.51
CA GLU A 21 8.33 12.77 -3.63
C GLU A 21 8.14 11.41 -2.94
N GLY A 22 7.05 11.20 -2.19
CA GLY A 22 6.83 9.96 -1.47
C GLY A 22 5.40 9.70 -1.01
N ALA A 23 5.11 8.42 -0.79
CA ALA A 23 3.83 7.89 -0.32
C ALA A 23 4.06 6.94 0.85
N VAL A 24 3.22 6.99 1.88
CA VAL A 24 3.26 6.08 3.04
C VAL A 24 1.92 5.37 3.15
N VAL A 25 1.96 4.03 3.18
CA VAL A 25 0.77 3.18 3.34
C VAL A 25 0.90 2.41 4.64
N GLY A 26 0.10 2.78 5.63
CA GLY A 26 0.11 2.15 6.96
C GLY A 26 -1.16 1.34 7.24
N SER A 27 -2.31 2.01 7.32
CA SER A 27 -3.58 1.39 7.72
C SER A 27 -3.97 0.20 6.84
N ALA A 28 -3.87 0.35 5.52
CA ALA A 28 -4.19 -0.73 4.60
C ALA A 28 -3.28 -1.95 4.77
N LEU A 29 -1.99 -1.74 5.06
CA LEU A 29 -1.04 -2.83 5.32
C LEU A 29 -1.40 -3.58 6.60
N VAL A 30 -1.73 -2.85 7.67
CA VAL A 30 -2.16 -3.45 8.95
C VAL A 30 -3.47 -4.23 8.76
N THR A 31 -4.44 -3.67 8.04
CA THR A 31 -5.71 -4.36 7.75
C THR A 31 -5.49 -5.67 6.98
N ILE A 32 -4.58 -5.69 6.01
CA ILE A 32 -4.27 -6.90 5.25
C ILE A 32 -3.68 -7.99 6.14
N ILE A 33 -2.76 -7.62 7.04
CA ILE A 33 -2.14 -8.56 7.98
C ILE A 33 -3.21 -9.13 8.94
N ASP A 34 -4.08 -8.27 9.47
CA ASP A 34 -5.14 -8.64 10.42
C ASP A 34 -6.20 -9.57 9.80
N GLN A 35 -6.41 -9.50 8.48
CA GLN A 35 -7.41 -10.30 7.77
C GLN A 35 -6.92 -11.68 7.29
N HIS A 36 -5.64 -11.99 7.44
CA HIS A 36 -5.06 -13.22 6.90
C HIS A 36 -4.33 -14.03 7.96
N GLU A 37 -4.42 -15.36 7.84
CA GLU A 37 -3.69 -16.32 8.65
C GLU A 37 -2.17 -16.09 8.55
N GLU A 38 -1.43 -16.29 9.64
CA GLU A 38 0.01 -16.05 9.73
C GLU A 38 0.79 -16.73 8.58
N SER A 39 0.40 -17.95 8.21
CA SER A 39 0.98 -18.71 7.09
C SER A 39 0.84 -18.05 5.72
N GLN A 40 -0.11 -17.13 5.53
CA GLN A 40 -0.42 -16.46 4.27
C GLN A 40 0.04 -14.99 4.25
N GLN A 41 0.27 -14.37 5.42
CA GLN A 41 0.56 -12.94 5.55
C GLN A 41 1.71 -12.47 4.65
N VAL A 42 2.81 -13.21 4.59
CA VAL A 42 3.98 -12.83 3.78
C VAL A 42 3.61 -12.72 2.30
N GLU A 43 2.92 -13.72 1.76
CA GLU A 43 2.55 -13.77 0.35
C GLU A 43 1.51 -12.70 0.01
N VAL A 44 0.52 -12.49 0.88
CA VAL A 44 -0.52 -11.48 0.67
C VAL A 44 0.04 -10.07 0.75
N VAL A 45 0.90 -9.78 1.73
CA VAL A 45 1.58 -8.47 1.85
C VAL A 45 2.45 -8.20 0.64
N LYS A 46 3.21 -9.20 0.17
CA LYS A 46 4.02 -9.08 -1.04
C LYS A 46 3.15 -8.74 -2.26
N ASN A 47 2.08 -9.49 -2.49
CA ASN A 47 1.16 -9.27 -3.60
C ASN A 47 0.51 -7.88 -3.53
N TYR A 48 0.19 -7.41 -2.32
CA TYR A 48 -0.30 -6.05 -2.10
C TYR A 48 0.72 -4.99 -2.49
N ILE A 49 1.96 -5.08 -2.02
CA ILE A 49 3.02 -4.13 -2.37
C ILE A 49 3.29 -4.13 -3.88
N GLU A 50 3.29 -5.31 -4.50
CA GLU A 50 3.45 -5.43 -5.96
C GLU A 50 2.30 -4.76 -6.73
N SER A 51 1.06 -4.87 -6.22
CA SER A 51 -0.11 -4.20 -6.81
C SER A 51 0.04 -2.67 -6.81
N LEU A 52 0.59 -2.08 -5.74
CA LEU A 52 0.83 -0.64 -5.61
C LEU A 52 1.95 -0.13 -6.52
N ARG A 53 2.83 -1.02 -7.01
CA ARG A 53 4.00 -0.66 -7.81
C ARG A 53 3.74 -0.64 -9.32
N LYS A 54 2.53 -1.01 -9.79
CA LYS A 54 2.24 -1.05 -11.23
C LYS A 54 2.43 0.33 -11.87
N ARG A 55 3.40 0.41 -12.78
CA ARG A 55 3.58 1.46 -13.79
C ARG A 55 2.90 1.05 -15.07
#